data_AF-A0AAV8ZN82-F1
#
_entry.id   AF-A0AAV8ZN82-F1
#
_cell.length_a   1.000
_cell.length_b   1.000
_cell.length_c   1.000
_cell.angle_alpha   90.00
_cell.angle_beta   90.00
_cell.angle_gamma   90.00
#
_symmetry.space_group_name_H-M   'P 1'
#
loop_
_entity.id
_entity.type
_entity.pdbx_description
1 polymer ?
#
loop_
_entity_poly.entity_id
_entity_poly.type
_entity_poly.pdbx_seq_one_letter_code
_entity_poly.pdbx_strand_id
1 'polypeptide(L)'
;MKEKDPQEFFNIVLLAAYDVDYNFILIDVGAYGSQSDGGIFKESAFGVALDMGSLNIPESSPISNNISVPYVFVADEAFPQKSYIMRPFPG
;
A
#
# COMPACT_ATOMS: atom_id res chain seq x y z
N MET A 1 -3.77 10.62 -45.10
CA MET A 1 -4.19 10.16 -43.76
C MET A 1 -3.26 10.84 -42.78
N LYS A 2 -3.75 11.76 -41.93
CA LYS A 2 -2.89 12.38 -40.91
C LYS A 2 -2.72 11.39 -39.77
N GLU A 3 -1.48 11.02 -39.51
CA GLU A 3 -1.06 10.30 -38.31
C GLU A 3 -1.48 11.14 -37.10
N LYS A 4 -2.23 10.54 -36.18
CA LYS A 4 -2.71 11.21 -34.97
C LYS A 4 -1.56 11.17 -33.98
N ASP A 5 -1.01 12.33 -33.61
CA ASP A 5 0.02 12.41 -32.58
C ASP A 5 -0.45 11.66 -31.30
N PRO A 6 0.41 10.84 -30.68
CA PRO A 6 0.03 10.10 -29.48
C PRO A 6 -0.37 11.09 -28.38
N GLN A 7 -1.53 10.83 -27.78
CA GLN A 7 -2.07 11.65 -26.71
C GLN A 7 -1.34 11.28 -25.42
N GLU A 8 -0.51 12.18 -24.89
CA GLU A 8 0.18 11.97 -23.61
C GLU A 8 -0.80 12.18 -22.45
N PHE A 9 -1.08 11.10 -21.71
CA PHE A 9 -1.91 11.15 -20.52
C PHE A 9 -1.02 11.21 -19.27
N PHE A 10 -1.21 12.25 -18.46
CA PHE A 10 -0.59 12.34 -17.14
C PHE A 10 -1.55 11.77 -16.10
N ASN A 11 -1.17 10.64 -15.51
CA ASN A 11 -1.93 10.01 -14.44
C ASN A 11 -1.32 10.38 -13.10
N ILE A 12 -2.15 10.85 -12.17
CA ILE A 12 -1.78 11.04 -10.77
C ILE A 12 -2.38 9.88 -9.98
N VAL A 13 -1.55 9.23 -9.17
CA VAL A 13 -1.93 8.10 -8.33
C VAL A 13 -2.43 8.60 -6.98
N LEU A 14 -3.52 7.97 -6.52
CA LEU A 14 -4.00 8.00 -5.15
C LEU A 14 -3.62 6.68 -4.49
N LEU A 15 -2.75 6.73 -3.49
CA LEU A 15 -2.48 5.62 -2.58
C LEU A 15 -3.32 5.83 -1.32
N ALA A 16 -4.09 4.82 -0.91
CA ALA A 16 -4.99 4.93 0.23
C ALA A 16 -5.00 3.65 1.07
N ALA A 17 -5.19 3.82 2.38
CA ALA A 17 -5.41 2.74 3.33
C ALA A 17 -6.75 2.95 4.05
N TYR A 18 -7.44 1.84 4.34
CA TYR A 18 -8.77 1.83 4.92
C TYR A 18 -8.82 0.93 6.16
N ASP A 19 -9.69 1.28 7.11
CA ASP A 19 -10.03 0.39 8.22
C ASP A 19 -11.11 -0.63 7.82
N VAL A 20 -11.52 -1.45 8.80
CA VAL A 20 -12.56 -2.49 8.64
C VAL A 20 -13.96 -1.94 8.38
N ASP A 21 -14.19 -0.66 8.67
CA ASP A 21 -15.45 0.05 8.46
C ASP A 21 -15.42 0.85 7.14
N TYR A 22 -14.41 0.61 6.29
CA TYR A 22 -14.18 1.28 5.01
C TYR A 22 -13.89 2.79 5.12
N ASN A 23 -13.45 3.27 6.29
CA ASN A 23 -13.01 4.65 6.44
C ASN A 23 -11.57 4.80 5.96
N PHE A 24 -11.31 5.86 5.19
CA PHE A 24 -9.94 6.26 4.86
C PHE A 24 -9.20 6.66 6.14
N ILE A 25 -8.14 5.92 6.47
CA ILE A 25 -7.26 6.23 7.60
C ILE A 25 -5.97 6.92 7.14
N LEU A 26 -5.60 6.76 5.88
CA LEU A 26 -4.47 7.42 5.26
C LEU A 26 -4.70 7.59 3.76
N ILE A 27 -4.28 8.74 3.24
CA ILE A 27 -4.18 9.01 1.80
C ILE A 27 -2.83 9.66 1.48
N ASP A 28 -2.25 9.29 0.34
CA ASP A 28 -1.09 9.92 -0.27
C ASP A 28 -1.40 10.16 -1.76
N VAL A 29 -1.23 11.40 -2.23
CA VAL A 29 -1.63 11.84 -3.57
C VAL A 29 -0.49 12.62 -4.19
N GLY A 30 -0.17 12.30 -5.45
CA GLY A 30 0.79 13.08 -6.22
C GLY A 30 1.86 12.25 -6.93
N ALA A 31 1.89 10.94 -6.71
CA ALA A 31 2.77 10.06 -7.46
C ALA A 31 2.35 9.99 -8.94
N TYR A 32 3.34 9.91 -9.83
CA TYR A 32 3.09 9.72 -11.26
C TYR A 32 2.69 8.27 -11.54
N GLY A 33 1.61 8.06 -12.30
CA GLY A 33 1.12 6.73 -12.68
C GLY A 33 2.03 5.95 -13.64
N SER A 34 3.17 6.52 -14.04
CA SER A 34 4.25 5.79 -14.71
C SER A 34 5.11 4.97 -13.74
N GLN A 35 5.00 5.20 -12.44
CA GLN A 35 5.70 4.45 -11.41
C GLN A 35 4.89 3.21 -10.98
N SER A 36 5.59 2.15 -10.55
CA SER A 36 4.93 0.95 -10.04
C SER A 36 4.32 1.18 -8.66
N ASP A 37 3.25 0.46 -8.31
CA ASP A 37 2.57 0.60 -7.01
C ASP A 37 3.52 0.36 -5.84
N GLY A 38 4.36 -0.68 -5.92
CA GLY A 38 5.39 -0.95 -4.91
C GLY A 38 6.47 0.15 -4.81
N GLY A 39 6.79 0.83 -5.92
CA GLY A 39 7.70 1.98 -5.93
C GLY A 39 7.07 3.21 -5.28
N ILE A 40 5.82 3.51 -5.67
CA ILE A 40 5.02 4.59 -5.07
C ILE A 40 4.88 4.37 -3.57
N PHE A 41 4.52 3.15 -3.16
CA PHE A 41 4.40 2.79 -1.74
C PHE A 41 5.72 3.01 -0.99
N LYS A 42 6.85 2.52 -1.52
CA LYS A 42 8.15 2.64 -0.87
C LYS A 42 8.56 4.10 -0.63
N GLU A 43 8.29 4.98 -1.58
CA GLU A 43 8.65 6.40 -1.50
C GLU A 43 7.57 7.26 -0.80
N SER A 44 6.36 6.72 -0.63
CA SER A 44 5.25 7.41 0.05
C SER A 44 5.56 7.69 1.52
N ALA A 45 4.97 8.75 2.07
CA ALA A 45 5.08 9.03 3.51
C ALA A 45 4.55 7.86 4.35
N PHE A 46 3.56 7.13 3.82
CA PHE A 46 2.99 5.95 4.45
C PHE A 46 3.97 4.79 4.55
N GLY A 47 4.58 4.41 3.42
CA GLY A 47 5.55 3.31 3.40
C GLY A 47 6.78 3.61 4.25
N VAL A 48 7.27 4.85 4.21
CA VAL A 48 8.35 5.32 5.09
C VAL A 48 7.95 5.23 6.56
N ALA A 49 6.76 5.70 6.93
CA ALA A 49 6.28 5.66 8.31
C ALA A 49 6.13 4.23 8.85
N LEU A 50 5.69 3.30 7.99
CA LEU A 50 5.62 1.86 8.28
C LEU A 50 7.00 1.24 8.48
N ASP A 51 7.95 1.48 7.55
CA ASP A 51 9.32 0.96 7.67
C ASP A 51 10.04 1.50 8.91
N MET A 52 9.71 2.72 9.35
CA MET A 52 10.25 3.32 10.58
C MET A 52 9.53 2.88 11.87
N GLY A 53 8.42 2.15 11.78
CA GLY A 53 7.60 1.81 12.96
C GLY A 53 7.02 3.03 13.67
N SER A 54 6.80 4.12 12.94
CA SER A 54 6.32 5.40 13.48
C SER A 54 4.80 5.53 13.50
N LEU A 55 4.11 4.57 12.86
CA LEU A 55 2.67 4.42 13.01
C LEU A 55 2.37 3.67 14.30
N ASN A 56 1.38 4.16 15.07
CA ASN A 56 0.91 3.52 16.30
C ASN A 56 0.07 2.27 16.00
N ILE A 57 0.64 1.30 15.29
CA ILE A 57 0.01 0.01 15.01
C ILE A 57 0.04 -0.80 16.31
N PRO A 58 -1.08 -1.43 16.71
CA PRO A 58 -1.10 -2.27 17.90
C PRO A 58 -0.11 -3.43 17.81
N GLU A 59 0.40 -3.82 18.98
CA GLU A 59 1.21 -5.03 19.13
C GLU A 59 0.44 -6.29 18.71
N SER A 60 1.18 -7.35 18.42
CA SER A 60 0.59 -8.64 18.02
C SER A 60 -0.44 -9.13 19.02
N SER A 61 -1.59 -9.61 18.52
CA SER A 61 -2.70 -10.09 19.35
C SER A 61 -2.84 -11.61 19.29
N PRO A 62 -3.22 -12.27 20.40
CA PRO A 62 -3.39 -13.71 20.43
C PRO A 62 -4.63 -14.14 19.64
N ILE A 63 -4.46 -15.11 18.74
CA ILE A 63 -5.58 -15.76 18.02
C ILE A 63 -5.88 -17.16 18.56
N SER A 64 -4.95 -17.75 19.30
CA SER A 64 -5.13 -19.01 20.01
C SER A 64 -4.09 -19.16 21.13
N ASN A 65 -4.19 -20.22 21.93
CA ASN A 65 -3.21 -20.51 22.96
C ASN A 65 -1.82 -20.68 22.33
N ASN A 66 -0.88 -19.81 22.71
CA ASN A 66 0.51 -19.73 22.24
C ASN A 66 0.72 -19.18 20.81
N ILE A 67 -0.30 -18.64 20.14
CA ILE A 67 -0.14 -18.01 18.82
C ILE A 67 -0.65 -16.57 18.86
N SER A 68 0.28 -15.63 18.75
CA SER A 68 -0.02 -14.21 18.48
C SER A 68 0.37 -13.88 17.05
N VAL A 69 -0.45 -13.06 16.39
CA VAL A 69 -0.22 -12.60 15.03
C VAL A 69 -0.17 -11.07 14.99
N PRO A 70 0.68 -10.48 14.12
CA PRO A 70 0.74 -9.04 13.96
C PRO A 70 -0.51 -8.53 13.24
N TYR A 71 -0.84 -7.26 13.49
CA TYR A 71 -1.73 -6.52 12.62
C TYR A 71 -0.99 -6.17 11.32
N VAL A 72 -1.64 -6.41 10.19
CA VAL A 72 -1.05 -6.21 8.86
C VAL A 72 -2.04 -5.49 7.95
N PHE A 73 -1.51 -4.72 7.01
CA PHE A 73 -2.26 -4.24 5.86
C PHE A 73 -2.38 -5.35 4.82
N VAL A 74 -3.59 -5.58 4.32
CA VAL A 74 -3.79 -6.45 3.16
C VAL A 74 -3.65 -5.59 1.91
N ALA A 75 -2.75 -6.00 1.02
CA ALA A 75 -2.45 -5.26 -0.21
C ALA A 75 -2.45 -6.23 -1.40
N ASP A 76 -2.54 -5.71 -2.62
CA ASP A 76 -2.44 -6.53 -3.82
C ASP A 76 -1.00 -7.05 -4.05
N GLU A 77 -0.83 -7.85 -5.10
CA GLU A 77 0.44 -8.49 -5.44
C GLU A 77 1.56 -7.52 -5.87
N ALA A 78 1.21 -6.28 -6.27
CA ALA A 78 2.16 -5.25 -6.67
C ALA A 78 2.91 -4.65 -5.47
N PHE A 79 2.41 -4.85 -4.25
CA PHE A 79 3.08 -4.45 -3.02
C PHE A 79 4.08 -5.51 -2.53
N PRO A 80 5.19 -5.09 -1.90
CA PRO A 80 6.17 -6.02 -1.34
C PRO A 80 5.60 -6.75 -0.11
N GLN A 81 5.90 -8.04 0.03
CA GLN A 81 5.64 -8.77 1.28
C GLN A 81 6.53 -8.21 2.40
N LYS A 82 5.91 -7.79 3.52
CA LYS A 82 6.58 -7.24 4.70
C LYS A 82 6.01 -7.89 5.97
N SER A 83 6.59 -7.60 7.15
CA SER A 83 6.00 -8.03 8.43
C SER A 83 4.65 -7.36 8.71
N TYR A 84 4.42 -6.19 8.11
CA TYR A 84 3.22 -5.36 8.27
C TYR A 84 2.36 -5.28 6.99
N ILE A 85 2.73 -5.99 5.90
CA ILE A 85 1.92 -6.13 4.67
C ILE A 85 1.78 -7.61 4.32
N MET A 86 0.54 -8.05 4.09
CA MET A 86 0.21 -9.35 3.57
C MET A 86 -0.36 -9.21 2.15
N ARG A 87 0.26 -9.89 1.19
CA ARG A 87 -0.24 -10.00 -0.19
C ARG A 87 -0.87 -11.37 -0.46
N PRO A 88 -1.70 -11.51 -1.51
CA PRO A 88 -2.23 -12.80 -1.92
C PRO A 88 -1.13 -13.84 -2.17
N PHE A 89 -1.42 -15.10 -1.86
CA PHE A 89 -0.55 -16.20 -2.22
C PHE A 89 -0.53 -16.33 -3.76
N PRO A 90 0.64 -16.42 -4.41
CA PRO A 90 0.71 -16.54 -5.86
C PRO A 90 0.04 -17.85 -6.31
N GLY A 91 -0.78 -17.75 -7.36
CA GLY A 91 -1.42 -18.89 -8.03
C GLY A 91 -0.51 -19.62 -9.01
#